data_AF-A0A8X6IPT5-F1
#
_entry.id   AF-A0A8X6IPT5-F1
#
_cell.length_a   1.000
_cell.length_b   1.000
_cell.length_c   1.000
_cell.angle_alpha   90.00
_cell.angle_beta   90.00
_cell.angle_gamma   90.00
#
_symmetry.space_group_name_H-M   'P 1'
#
loop_
_entity.id
_entity.type
_entity.pdbx_description
1 polymer ?
#
loop_
_entity_poly.entity_id
_entity_poly.type
_entity_poly.pdbx_seq_one_letter_code
_entity_poly.pdbx_strand_id
1 'polypeptide(L)'
;MARRRSSSKKEQKMRNLIRYVNNSSFKHYIRDILRNIDRRGGASISTAALDVIDSMIFDLFTELATEAKNLMALSNKRTLTAWDVQSAVMEKLRGEIARHAISEGQKAVTFYVDMTRRR
;
A
#
# COMPACT_ATOMS: atom_id res chain seq x y z
N MET A 1 3.50 -39.97 -10.87
CA MET A 1 3.70 -38.60 -11.40
C MET A 1 2.52 -37.70 -11.07
N ALA A 2 2.50 -37.00 -9.92
CA ALA A 2 1.34 -36.19 -9.49
C ALA A 2 1.73 -34.77 -9.02
N ARG A 3 2.26 -33.94 -9.92
CA ARG A 3 2.67 -32.55 -9.59
C ARG A 3 2.00 -31.44 -10.42
N ARG A 4 1.05 -31.76 -11.31
CA ARG A 4 0.45 -30.79 -12.26
C ARG A 4 -0.85 -30.09 -11.81
N ARG A 5 -1.56 -30.58 -10.77
CA ARG A 5 -2.84 -29.98 -10.34
C ARG A 5 -2.69 -28.75 -9.42
N SER A 6 -1.55 -28.57 -8.76
CA SER A 6 -1.32 -27.45 -7.83
C SER A 6 -0.93 -26.15 -8.53
N SER A 7 -0.34 -26.20 -9.73
CA SER A 7 0.03 -25.01 -10.52
C SER A 7 -1.18 -24.30 -11.11
N SER A 8 -2.14 -25.05 -11.67
CA SER A 8 -3.38 -24.50 -12.27
C SER A 8 -4.26 -23.75 -11.25
N LYS A 9 -4.38 -24.26 -10.02
CA LYS A 9 -5.12 -23.56 -8.94
C LYS A 9 -4.41 -22.28 -8.47
N LYS A 10 -3.06 -22.28 -8.43
CA LYS A 10 -2.26 -21.10 -8.08
C LYS A 10 -2.37 -20.00 -9.14
N GLU A 11 -2.31 -20.37 -10.41
CA GLU A 11 -2.52 -19.44 -11.53
C GLU A 11 -3.93 -18.83 -11.55
N GLN A 12 -4.97 -19.63 -11.30
CA GLN A 12 -6.34 -19.12 -11.26
C GLN A 12 -6.54 -18.14 -10.10
N LYS A 13 -5.96 -18.43 -8.93
CA LYS A 13 -5.93 -17.48 -7.80
C LYS A 13 -5.17 -16.20 -8.16
N MET A 14 -4.04 -16.32 -8.84
CA MET A 14 -3.25 -15.16 -9.29
C MET A 14 -4.04 -14.29 -10.28
N ARG A 15 -4.73 -14.90 -11.25
CA ARG A 15 -5.60 -14.18 -12.21
C ARG A 15 -6.74 -13.44 -11.50
N ASN A 16 -7.39 -14.07 -10.54
CA ASN A 16 -8.46 -13.45 -9.77
C ASN A 16 -7.94 -12.33 -8.85
N LEU A 17 -6.74 -12.50 -8.28
CA LEU A 17 -6.08 -11.49 -7.47
C LEU A 17 -5.69 -10.27 -8.32
N ILE A 18 -5.08 -10.49 -9.49
CA ILE A 18 -4.78 -9.43 -10.46
C ILE A 18 -6.05 -8.69 -10.86
N ARG A 19 -7.15 -9.41 -11.12
CA ARG A 19 -8.44 -8.79 -11.44
C ARG A 19 -9.02 -7.98 -10.28
N TYR A 20 -8.94 -8.50 -9.05
CA TYR A 20 -9.40 -7.79 -7.85
C TYR A 20 -8.58 -6.52 -7.64
N VAL A 21 -7.26 -6.62 -7.76
CA VAL A 21 -6.33 -5.50 -7.65
C VAL A 21 -6.58 -4.47 -8.74
N ASN A 22 -6.79 -4.88 -10.00
CA ASN A 22 -7.14 -3.98 -11.10
C ASN A 22 -8.53 -3.33 -10.94
N ASN A 23 -9.46 -3.96 -10.22
CA ASN A 23 -10.76 -3.39 -9.89
C ASN A 23 -10.73 -2.57 -8.59
N SER A 24 -9.64 -2.62 -7.82
CA SER A 24 -9.47 -1.88 -6.57
C SER A 24 -8.89 -0.52 -6.89
N SER A 25 -9.74 0.50 -6.93
CA SER A 25 -9.32 1.88 -7.21
C SER A 25 -9.25 2.71 -5.93
N PHE A 26 -8.21 3.53 -5.80
CA PHE A 26 -8.03 4.50 -4.72
C PHE A 26 -8.74 5.83 -4.99
N LYS A 27 -9.42 6.00 -6.13
CA LYS A 27 -10.08 7.26 -6.55
C LYS A 27 -11.04 7.85 -5.52
N HIS A 28 -11.69 7.04 -4.70
CA HIS A 28 -12.53 7.55 -3.61
C HIS A 28 -11.68 8.24 -2.53
N TYR A 29 -10.66 7.55 -2.02
CA TYR A 29 -9.76 8.06 -1.00
C TYR A 29 -8.96 9.28 -1.47
N ILE A 30 -8.54 9.31 -2.74
CA ILE A 30 -7.83 10.47 -3.31
C ILE A 30 -8.71 11.73 -3.24
N ARG A 31 -10.01 11.62 -3.55
CA ARG A 31 -10.94 12.74 -3.43
C ARG A 31 -11.17 13.16 -1.98
N ASP A 32 -11.26 12.20 -1.06
CA ASP A 32 -11.43 12.48 0.36
C ASP A 32 -10.23 13.25 0.93
N ILE A 33 -9.02 12.82 0.59
CA ILE A 33 -7.78 13.51 0.98
C ILE A 33 -7.74 14.92 0.38
N LEU A 34 -8.09 15.08 -0.91
CA LEU A 34 -8.15 16.40 -1.54
C LEU A 34 -9.10 17.35 -0.82
N ARG A 35 -10.30 16.88 -0.45
CA ARG A 35 -11.28 17.66 0.32
C ARG A 35 -10.77 18.06 1.71
N ASN A 36 -10.00 17.20 2.36
CA ASN A 36 -9.43 17.49 3.68
C ASN A 36 -8.31 18.56 3.61
N ILE A 37 -7.57 18.59 2.51
CA ILE A 37 -6.48 19.55 2.28
C ILE A 37 -7.05 20.89 1.82
N ASP A 38 -7.95 20.90 0.84
CA ASP A 38 -8.60 22.11 0.35
C ASP A 38 -9.88 22.43 1.12
N ARG A 39 -9.70 23.01 2.31
CA ARG A 39 -10.81 23.47 3.16
C ARG A 39 -11.64 24.60 2.55
N ARG A 40 -11.17 25.26 1.48
CA ARG A 40 -11.84 26.38 0.81
C ARG A 40 -12.68 25.94 -0.39
N GLY A 41 -12.60 24.67 -0.80
CA GLY A 41 -13.48 24.04 -1.79
C GLY A 41 -13.34 24.56 -3.22
N GLY A 42 -12.18 25.11 -3.58
CA GLY A 42 -11.89 25.66 -4.91
C GLY A 42 -11.13 24.71 -5.83
N ALA A 43 -10.46 23.69 -5.29
CA ALA A 43 -9.69 22.71 -6.02
C ALA A 43 -10.56 21.51 -6.39
N SER A 44 -10.62 21.21 -7.69
CA SER A 44 -11.21 19.99 -8.22
C SER A 44 -10.17 19.26 -9.04
N ILE A 45 -10.26 17.93 -9.08
CA ILE A 45 -9.36 17.08 -9.83
C ILE A 45 -10.12 16.44 -10.99
N SER A 46 -9.54 16.48 -12.18
CA SER A 46 -10.11 15.86 -13.37
C SER A 46 -10.07 14.33 -13.25
N THR A 47 -10.94 13.65 -14.01
CA THR A 47 -10.95 12.18 -14.06
C THR A 47 -9.64 11.62 -14.59
N ALA A 48 -9.05 12.25 -15.61
CA ALA A 48 -7.75 11.86 -16.15
C ALA A 48 -6.62 12.01 -15.12
N ALA A 49 -6.61 13.11 -14.35
CA ALA A 49 -5.62 13.29 -13.28
C ALA A 49 -5.81 12.29 -12.14
N LEU A 50 -7.06 11.95 -11.80
CA LEU A 50 -7.35 10.90 -10.84
C LEU A 50 -6.83 9.53 -11.28
N ASP A 51 -6.97 9.19 -12.57
CA ASP A 51 -6.48 7.92 -13.12
C ASP A 51 -4.95 7.83 -13.02
N VAL A 52 -4.24 8.93 -13.32
CA VAL A 52 -2.77 9.01 -13.17
C VAL A 52 -2.34 8.83 -11.72
N ILE A 53 -3.01 9.50 -10.78
CA ILE A 53 -2.67 9.37 -9.35
C ILE A 53 -2.99 7.94 -8.85
N ASP A 54 -4.10 7.35 -9.28
CA ASP A 54 -4.49 5.99 -8.91
C ASP A 54 -3.41 4.97 -9.34
N SER A 55 -2.91 5.06 -10.58
CA SER A 55 -1.81 4.20 -11.04
C SER A 55 -0.51 4.48 -10.31
N MET A 56 -0.17 5.75 -10.05
CA MET A 56 1.05 6.11 -9.29
C MET A 56 1.05 5.50 -7.88
N ILE A 57 -0.10 5.53 -7.19
CA ILE A 57 -0.25 4.91 -5.87
C ILE A 57 -0.08 3.40 -5.97
N PHE A 58 -0.66 2.78 -7.00
CA PHE A 58 -0.55 1.35 -7.20
C PHE A 58 0.88 0.89 -7.47
N ASP A 59 1.63 1.64 -8.28
CA ASP A 59 3.04 1.37 -8.58
C ASP A 59 3.89 1.47 -7.31
N LEU A 60 3.71 2.55 -6.53
CA LEU A 60 4.42 2.75 -5.26
C LEU A 60 4.07 1.66 -4.24
N PHE A 61 2.80 1.26 -4.14
CA PHE A 61 2.37 0.18 -3.26
C PHE A 61 3.05 -1.15 -3.62
N THR A 62 3.07 -1.49 -4.90
CA THR A 62 3.68 -2.73 -5.38
C THR A 62 5.19 -2.74 -5.14
N GLU A 63 5.85 -1.61 -5.35
CA GLU A 63 7.27 -1.45 -5.06
C GLU A 63 7.58 -1.62 -3.56
N LEU A 64 6.85 -0.93 -2.68
CA LEU A 64 7.02 -1.02 -1.23
C LEU A 64 6.73 -2.42 -0.69
N ALA A 65 5.66 -3.06 -1.16
CA ALA A 65 5.30 -4.42 -0.75
C ALA A 65 6.36 -5.44 -1.17
N THR A 66 6.93 -5.27 -2.36
CA THR A 66 8.01 -6.13 -2.85
C THR A 66 9.26 -5.98 -1.99
N GLU A 67 9.63 -4.74 -1.65
CA GLU A 67 10.82 -4.48 -0.82
C GLU A 67 10.63 -4.97 0.62
N ALA A 68 9.47 -4.71 1.23
CA ALA A 68 9.17 -5.19 2.58
C ALA A 68 9.22 -6.73 2.67
N LYS A 69 8.75 -7.42 1.62
CA LYS A 69 8.88 -8.88 1.51
C LYS A 69 10.34 -9.32 1.43
N ASN A 70 11.18 -8.62 0.66
CA ASN A 70 12.60 -8.93 0.55
C ASN A 70 13.31 -8.74 1.89
N LEU A 71 13.08 -7.61 2.58
CA LEU A 71 13.63 -7.32 3.91
C LEU A 71 13.23 -8.34 4.98
N MET A 72 11.96 -8.76 4.97
CA MET A 72 11.47 -9.84 5.83
C MET A 72 12.22 -11.16 5.54
N ALA A 73 12.39 -11.51 4.26
CA ALA A 73 13.08 -12.73 3.85
C ALA A 73 14.58 -12.70 4.20
N LEU A 74 15.25 -11.55 4.03
CA LEU A 74 16.64 -11.34 4.45
C LEU A 74 16.82 -11.52 5.95
N SER A 75 15.80 -11.15 6.74
CA SER A 75 15.79 -11.33 8.19
C SER A 75 15.38 -12.75 8.64
N ASN A 76 15.23 -13.71 7.71
CA ASN A 76 14.73 -15.07 7.96
C ASN A 76 13.37 -15.14 8.68
N LYS A 77 12.55 -14.09 8.57
CA LYS A 77 11.21 -14.03 9.16
C LYS A 77 10.19 -14.60 8.16
N ARG A 78 9.10 -15.18 8.69
CA ARG A 78 7.95 -15.65 7.89
C ARG A 78 6.71 -14.77 8.02
N THR A 79 6.81 -13.72 8.83
CA THR A 79 5.74 -12.77 9.11
C THR A 79 6.25 -11.38 8.78
N LEU A 80 5.53 -10.68 7.91
CA LEU A 80 5.82 -9.30 7.57
C LEU A 80 5.34 -8.39 8.70
N THR A 81 6.24 -7.56 9.22
CA THR A 81 6.01 -6.69 10.36
C THR A 81 5.92 -5.22 9.93
N ALA A 82 5.38 -4.35 10.78
CA ALA A 82 5.37 -2.91 10.54
C ALA A 82 6.80 -2.34 10.36
N TRP A 83 7.80 -2.96 10.98
CA TRP A 83 9.20 -2.59 10.82
C TRP A 83 9.73 -2.87 9.41
N ASP A 84 9.33 -3.99 8.81
CA ASP A 84 9.76 -4.36 7.45
C ASP A 84 9.17 -3.37 6.43
N VAL A 85 7.92 -2.94 6.63
CA VAL A 85 7.27 -1.89 5.82
C VAL A 85 7.96 -0.54 6.03
N GLN A 86 8.24 -0.15 7.28
CA GLN A 86 8.95 1.10 7.58
C GLN A 86 10.33 1.15 6.93
N SER A 87 11.05 0.03 6.98
CA SER A 87 12.38 -0.10 6.37
C SER A 87 12.31 0.00 4.85
N ALA A 88 11.32 -0.65 4.22
CA ALA A 88 11.05 -0.50 2.79
C ALA A 88 10.75 0.95 2.39
N VAL A 89 9.95 1.67 3.19
CA VAL A 89 9.66 3.10 2.96
C VAL A 89 10.94 3.94 3.03
N MET A 90 11.82 3.66 3.99
CA MET A 90 13.10 4.36 4.13
C MET A 90 14.07 4.08 2.97
N GLU A 91 14.00 2.90 2.37
CA GLU A 91 14.83 2.54 1.22
C GLU A 91 14.33 3.15 -0.08
N LYS A 92 13.01 3.12 -0.31
CA LYS A 92 12.38 3.58 -1.55
C LYS A 92 12.22 5.10 -1.61
N LEU A 93 11.95 5.75 -0.48
CA LEU A 93 11.79 7.20 -0.39
C LEU A 93 13.06 7.82 0.19
N ARG A 94 13.46 9.00 -0.31
CA ARG A 94 14.65 9.73 0.16
C ARG A 94 14.27 11.06 0.81
N GLY A 95 15.15 11.58 1.66
CA GLY A 95 15.03 12.93 2.24
C GLY A 95 13.85 13.10 3.20
N GLU A 96 13.23 14.28 3.14
CA GLU A 96 12.15 14.66 4.07
C GLU A 96 10.86 13.86 3.85
N ILE A 97 10.59 13.41 2.62
CA ILE A 97 9.38 12.62 2.30
C ILE A 97 9.40 11.30 3.07
N ALA A 98 10.56 10.64 3.16
CA ALA A 98 10.71 9.40 3.92
C ALA A 98 10.42 9.61 5.41
N ARG A 99 10.95 10.69 6.00
CA ARG A 99 10.73 11.01 7.42
C ARG A 99 9.25 11.26 7.74
N HIS A 100 8.58 12.04 6.89
CA HIS A 100 7.15 12.31 7.06
C HIS A 100 6.31 11.03 6.89
N ALA A 101 6.59 10.22 5.86
CA ALA A 101 5.88 8.96 5.63
C ALA A 101 6.02 7.99 6.81
N ILE A 102 7.22 7.88 7.38
CA ILE A 102 7.46 7.07 8.59
C ILE A 102 6.67 7.62 9.78
N SER A 103 6.71 8.93 10.01
CA SER A 103 5.99 9.56 11.12
C SER A 103 4.47 9.32 11.03
N GLU A 104 3.89 9.53 9.84
CA GLU A 104 2.46 9.28 9.61
C GLU A 104 2.10 7.80 9.77
N GLY A 105 2.96 6.89 9.30
CA GLY A 105 2.78 5.44 9.50
C GLY A 105 2.77 5.05 10.98
N GLN A 106 3.70 5.59 11.78
CA GLN A 106 3.77 5.31 13.22
C GLN A 106 2.55 5.84 13.98
N LYS A 107 2.06 7.04 13.61
CA LYS A 107 0.82 7.60 14.17
C LYS A 107 -0.37 6.68 13.88
N ALA A 108 -0.48 6.19 12.64
CA ALA A 108 -1.57 5.29 12.24
C ALA A 108 -1.54 3.95 13.00
N VAL A 109 -0.35 3.34 13.17
CA VAL A 109 -0.20 2.10 13.95
C VAL A 109 -0.61 2.32 15.41
N THR A 110 -0.14 3.42 16.01
CA THR A 110 -0.47 3.75 17.41
C THR A 110 -1.97 3.95 17.58
N PHE A 111 -2.59 4.74 16.69
CA PHE A 111 -4.03 4.97 16.69
C PHE A 111 -4.82 3.65 16.60
N TYR A 112 -4.40 2.73 15.75
CA TYR A 112 -5.07 1.43 15.60
C TYR A 112 -4.95 0.56 16.86
N VAL A 113 -3.75 0.49 17.46
CA VAL A 113 -3.50 -0.26 18.71
C VAL A 113 -4.31 0.34 19.87
N ASP A 114 -4.42 1.66 19.95
CA ASP A 114 -5.23 2.30 20.99
C ASP A 114 -6.73 2.09 20.75
N MET A 115 -7.18 2.13 19.51
CA MET A 115 -8.57 1.84 19.15
C MET A 115 -8.96 0.41 19.53
N THR A 116 -8.09 -0.57 19.32
CA THR A 116 -8.38 -1.97 19.67
C THR A 116 -8.38 -2.21 21.18
N ARG A 117 -7.61 -1.45 21.97
CA ARG A 117 -7.61 -1.52 23.44
C ARG A 117 -8.85 -0.91 24.10
N ARG A 118 -9.54 0.00 23.41
CA ARG A 118 -10.75 0.68 23.90
C ARG A 118 -12.05 -0.10 23.61
N ARG A 119 -11.97 -1.22 22.88
CA ARG A 119 -13.07 -2.15 22.66
C ARG A 119 -13.01 -3.28 23.68
#